data_AF-A0A965QUM7-F1
#
_entry.id   AF-A0A965QUM7-F1
#
_cell.length_a   1.000
_cell.length_b   1.000
_cell.length_c   1.000
_cell.angle_alpha   90.00
_cell.angle_beta   90.00
_cell.angle_gamma   90.00
#
_symmetry.space_group_name_H-M   'P 1'
#
loop_
_entity.id
_entity.type
_entity.pdbx_description
1 polymer ?
#
loop_
_entity_poly.entity_id
_entity_poly.type
_entity_poly.pdbx_seq_one_letter_code
_entity_poly.pdbx_strand_id
1 'polypeptide(L)'
;VEVEAPGARFENGRLLDADGRVVAVFDASWKRERGRMVARVREGGGATLAVPTIPLAASSSLSASPAEYASQRTACIATWRALLGRSARVEVPEPLVNHAWRNAIVQNFQLINHGQLRYSTGNQYDQIYSAEGSDAVMALLSWGYAAEARRLMEPLFDFSRRNLELHQASFKVGNLVRYVRQTRDTAAVEELRPRWEREMARFLDGRTGPGGLFPKEQYCGDIHTPVQSLNVNAKAWRAMHEMGALLADFGDPALGRRYTEEAAAFRPVVLRAVERVTSRTTEPPFVPIALDGGEPVHSPILHYRIGSYWNIIIGYTIGSGIFPAGSERENWIPHYQERHGGIFLGMVRSGGDTFNFWTGPERVNPLYGTRYTLDALRRDEPERALLSLYGTLAQGLTRNTFVGGEGCTLRPVDAEGRFFYCPPNSAASAHVLSMVRNLLVQEWDLDDDGRPDTLRLLFGTSRRWLEDGKTIRVERAPTAWGEVDVTAESRLSAGEIIATIDLPSRQTPARTLLRARVPEGWVVSAATAADRGIAVDRNGTVELTGLSGRQTVRFAVVRR
;
A
#
# COMPACT_ATOMS: atom_id res chain seq x y z
N VAL A 1 11.90 34.34 9.76
CA VAL A 1 11.17 33.46 10.69
C VAL A 1 10.26 34.33 11.52
N GLU A 2 8.96 34.10 11.43
CA GLU A 2 7.97 34.75 12.30
C GLU A 2 7.93 33.99 13.64
N VAL A 3 7.93 34.72 14.74
CA VAL A 3 7.99 34.15 16.09
C VAL A 3 6.75 34.57 16.85
N GLU A 4 5.73 33.73 16.83
CA GLU A 4 4.50 33.91 17.61
C GLU A 4 4.57 33.04 18.86
N ALA A 5 5.25 33.56 19.89
CA ALA A 5 5.39 32.88 21.17
C ALA A 5 5.29 33.90 22.32
N PRO A 6 4.11 34.05 22.95
CA PRO A 6 3.93 34.93 24.10
C PRO A 6 4.92 34.57 25.22
N GLY A 7 5.65 35.57 25.73
CA GLY A 7 6.66 35.37 26.78
C GLY A 7 8.02 34.84 26.29
N ALA A 8 8.20 34.64 24.98
CA ALA A 8 9.49 34.21 24.45
C ALA A 8 10.56 35.30 24.53
N ARG A 9 11.77 34.91 24.93
CA ARG A 9 12.93 35.78 25.10
C ARG A 9 14.01 35.42 24.11
N PHE A 10 14.66 36.42 23.52
CA PHE A 10 15.81 36.20 22.64
C PHE A 10 17.08 36.64 23.36
N GLU A 11 17.97 35.69 23.63
CA GLU A 11 19.18 35.90 24.43
C GLU A 11 20.33 35.13 23.79
N ASN A 12 21.43 35.82 23.47
CA ASN A 12 22.68 35.21 22.97
C ASN A 12 22.47 34.24 21.78
N GLY A 13 21.68 34.64 20.79
CA GLY A 13 21.40 33.79 19.61
C GLY A 13 20.37 32.68 19.85
N ARG A 14 19.76 32.61 21.04
CA ARG A 14 18.75 31.61 21.40
C ARG A 14 17.38 32.25 21.56
N LEU A 15 16.36 31.59 21.06
CA LEU A 15 14.98 31.86 21.40
C LEU A 15 14.57 30.90 22.52
N LEU A 16 14.17 31.48 23.65
CA LEU A 16 13.70 30.78 24.84
C LEU A 16 12.18 30.94 24.97
N ASP A 17 11.48 29.89 25.39
CA ASP A 17 10.06 30.00 25.76
C ASP A 17 9.88 30.67 27.14
N ALA A 18 8.62 30.79 27.59
CA ALA A 18 8.30 31.41 28.89
C ALA A 18 8.97 30.70 30.08
N ASP A 19 9.23 29.40 29.97
CA ASP A 19 9.90 28.58 30.99
C ASP A 19 11.44 28.63 30.89
N GLY A 20 11.98 29.42 29.96
CA GLY A 20 13.43 29.54 29.74
C GLY A 20 14.05 28.37 28.96
N ARG A 21 13.23 27.54 28.29
CA ARG A 21 13.71 26.42 27.47
C ARG A 21 14.03 26.88 26.05
N VAL A 22 15.08 26.34 25.45
CA VAL A 22 15.52 26.64 24.08
C VAL A 22 14.53 26.04 23.07
N VAL A 23 13.93 26.91 22.26
CA VAL A 23 13.02 26.54 21.16
C VAL A 23 13.58 26.86 19.77
N ALA A 24 14.62 27.68 19.68
CA ALA A 24 15.42 27.84 18.46
C ALA A 24 16.81 28.42 18.77
N VAL A 25 17.79 28.12 17.93
CA VAL A 25 19.15 28.68 17.98
C VAL A 25 19.51 29.23 16.61
N PHE A 26 20.03 30.44 16.57
CA PHE A 26 20.35 31.19 15.37
C PHE A 26 21.85 31.49 15.35
N ASP A 27 22.48 31.39 14.18
CA ASP A 27 23.85 31.88 14.03
C ASP A 27 23.93 33.41 13.97
N ALA A 28 25.15 33.95 13.90
CA ALA A 28 25.41 35.38 13.90
C ALA A 28 24.84 36.14 12.69
N SER A 29 24.39 35.44 11.64
CA SER A 29 23.79 36.07 10.46
C SER A 29 22.35 36.55 10.68
N TRP A 30 21.72 36.12 11.78
CA TRP A 30 20.35 36.49 12.12
C TRP A 30 20.28 37.70 13.05
N LYS A 31 19.29 38.57 12.80
CA LYS A 31 18.98 39.73 13.63
C LYS A 31 17.49 39.78 13.94
N ARG A 32 17.13 40.32 15.11
CA ARG A 32 15.74 40.57 15.48
C ARG A 32 15.30 41.92 14.91
N GLU A 33 14.30 41.92 14.05
CA GLU A 33 13.72 43.12 13.44
C GLU A 33 12.19 43.07 13.58
N ARG A 34 11.58 44.04 14.26
CA ARG A 34 10.11 44.18 14.40
C ARG A 34 9.39 42.88 14.80
N GLY A 35 9.92 42.17 15.80
CA GLY A 35 9.35 40.90 16.28
C GLY A 35 9.71 39.66 15.47
N ARG A 36 10.49 39.79 14.38
CA ARG A 36 10.89 38.68 13.51
C ARG A 36 12.39 38.42 13.59
N MET A 37 12.80 37.18 13.36
CA MET A 37 14.20 36.85 13.11
C MET A 37 14.46 36.89 11.60
N VAL A 38 15.41 37.72 11.19
CA VAL A 38 15.71 38.03 9.79
C VAL A 38 17.20 37.77 9.53
N ALA A 39 17.51 36.97 8.51
CA ALA A 39 18.85 36.85 7.95
C ALA A 39 18.81 37.31 6.48
N ARG A 40 19.79 38.14 6.09
CA ARG A 40 19.95 38.58 4.70
C ARG A 40 21.08 37.78 4.06
N VAL A 41 20.72 36.73 3.32
CA VAL A 41 21.68 35.83 2.69
C VAL A 41 22.01 36.35 1.29
N ARG A 42 23.30 36.55 1.00
CA ARG A 42 23.80 36.87 -0.35
C ARG A 42 24.17 35.60 -1.08
N GLU A 43 24.32 35.68 -2.40
CA GLU A 43 24.83 34.57 -3.21
C GLU A 43 26.16 34.03 -2.63
N GLY A 44 26.27 32.71 -2.47
CA GLY A 44 27.41 32.03 -1.85
C GLY A 44 27.49 32.13 -0.31
N GLY A 45 26.65 32.95 0.33
CA GLY A 45 26.54 33.05 1.79
C GLY A 45 25.56 32.04 2.39
N GLY A 46 25.51 31.96 3.72
CA GLY A 46 24.60 31.08 4.45
C GLY A 46 24.17 31.66 5.80
N ALA A 47 23.04 31.18 6.29
CA ALA A 47 22.56 31.43 7.64
C ALA A 47 21.98 30.12 8.19
N THR A 48 22.32 29.81 9.43
CA THR A 48 21.99 28.54 10.09
C THR A 48 20.98 28.78 11.20
N LEU A 49 19.99 27.90 11.27
CA LEU A 49 18.96 27.87 12.29
C LEU A 49 18.81 26.41 12.75
N ALA A 50 18.84 26.19 14.05
CA ALA A 50 18.49 24.91 14.66
C ALA A 50 17.18 25.06 15.44
N VAL A 51 16.21 24.20 15.15
CA VAL A 51 14.93 24.12 15.86
C VAL A 51 14.83 22.72 16.46
N PRO A 52 14.90 22.56 17.79
CA PRO A 52 14.71 21.26 18.41
C PRO A 52 13.25 20.81 18.27
N THR A 53 13.03 19.51 18.14
CA THR A 53 11.68 18.92 17.99
C THR A 53 10.84 19.05 19.26
N ILE A 54 11.50 19.20 20.42
CA ILE A 54 10.90 19.56 21.70
C ILE A 54 11.73 20.66 22.37
N PRO A 55 11.14 21.56 23.18
CA PRO A 55 11.91 22.56 23.90
C PRO A 55 13.01 21.93 24.77
N LEU A 56 14.24 22.42 24.68
CA LEU A 56 15.40 21.88 25.41
C LEU A 56 15.71 22.74 26.64
N ALA A 57 16.35 22.16 27.67
CA ALA A 57 16.83 22.93 28.81
C ALA A 57 17.78 24.07 28.37
N ALA A 58 17.80 25.18 29.12
CA ALA A 58 18.68 26.32 28.86
C ALA A 58 20.17 25.93 28.76
N SER A 59 20.59 24.90 29.50
CA SER A 59 21.94 24.32 29.51
C SER A 59 22.30 23.48 28.28
N SER A 60 21.37 23.32 27.32
CA SER A 60 21.62 22.56 26.10
C SER A 60 22.83 23.08 25.33
N SER A 61 23.65 22.16 24.81
CA SER A 61 24.78 22.44 23.94
C SER A 61 24.40 22.69 22.48
N LEU A 62 23.11 22.71 22.16
CA LEU A 62 22.63 22.98 20.79
C LEU A 62 23.19 24.31 20.28
N SER A 63 23.80 24.26 19.10
CA SER A 63 24.39 25.40 18.41
C SER A 63 23.92 25.44 16.96
N ALA A 64 23.97 26.63 16.36
CA ALA A 64 23.72 26.83 14.95
C ALA A 64 24.99 27.42 14.32
N SER A 65 25.65 26.64 13.46
CA SER A 65 26.79 27.08 12.67
C SER A 65 26.85 26.31 11.35
N PRO A 66 27.52 26.82 10.31
CA PRO A 66 27.69 26.09 9.05
C PRO A 66 28.35 24.72 9.23
N ALA A 67 29.33 24.61 10.15
CA ALA A 67 30.00 23.35 10.46
C ALA A 67 29.05 22.35 11.14
N GLU A 68 28.25 22.82 12.11
CA GLU A 68 27.25 21.99 12.79
C GLU A 68 26.17 21.53 11.80
N TYR A 69 25.68 22.43 10.94
CA TYR A 69 24.73 22.07 9.88
C TYR A 69 25.30 21.00 8.94
N ALA A 70 26.56 21.12 8.50
CA ALA A 70 27.19 20.13 7.63
C ALA A 70 27.31 18.76 8.33
N SER A 71 27.67 18.75 9.61
CA SER A 71 27.70 17.54 10.45
C SER A 71 26.31 16.91 10.57
N GLN A 72 25.30 17.68 10.97
CA GLN A 72 23.92 17.22 11.12
C GLN A 72 23.30 16.77 9.79
N ARG A 73 23.62 17.44 8.68
CA ARG A 73 23.22 17.01 7.32
C ARG A 73 23.81 15.65 6.97
N THR A 74 25.10 15.44 7.29
CA THR A 74 25.78 14.16 7.06
C THR A 74 25.15 13.05 7.91
N ALA A 75 24.90 13.32 9.20
CA ALA A 75 24.22 12.40 10.11
C ALA A 75 22.79 12.08 9.62
N CYS A 76 22.03 13.08 9.18
CA CYS A 76 20.69 12.89 8.63
C CYS A 76 20.70 11.98 7.39
N ILE A 77 21.61 12.23 6.44
CA ILE A 77 21.77 11.37 5.25
C ILE A 77 22.14 9.93 5.65
N ALA A 78 23.08 9.77 6.59
CA ALA A 78 23.51 8.46 7.07
C ALA A 78 22.34 7.69 7.72
N THR A 79 21.55 8.36 8.57
CA THR A 79 20.37 7.78 9.22
C THR A 79 19.35 7.27 8.20
N TRP A 80 18.97 8.10 7.21
CA TRP A 80 18.01 7.69 6.19
C TRP A 80 18.55 6.58 5.27
N ARG A 81 19.85 6.62 4.93
CA ARG A 81 20.49 5.54 4.16
C ARG A 81 20.54 4.23 4.93
N ALA A 82 20.85 4.27 6.22
CA ALA A 82 20.84 3.09 7.09
C ALA A 82 19.43 2.50 7.20
N LEU A 83 18.42 3.36 7.37
CA LEU A 83 17.02 2.96 7.40
C LEU A 83 16.59 2.28 6.10
N LEU A 84 16.85 2.90 4.94
CA LEU A 84 16.57 2.30 3.63
C LEU A 84 17.38 1.02 3.39
N GLY A 85 18.62 0.96 3.88
CA GLY A 85 19.51 -0.18 3.74
C GLY A 85 19.01 -1.48 4.40
N ARG A 86 18.06 -1.37 5.35
CA ARG A 86 17.39 -2.50 6.00
C ARG A 86 16.26 -3.10 5.16
N SER A 87 15.74 -2.38 4.18
CA SER A 87 14.63 -2.86 3.35
C SER A 87 15.04 -3.92 2.33
N ALA A 88 14.03 -4.60 1.79
CA ALA A 88 14.12 -5.25 0.48
C ALA A 88 14.64 -4.26 -0.55
N ARG A 89 15.55 -4.71 -1.43
CA ARG A 89 16.15 -3.84 -2.45
C ARG A 89 15.58 -4.18 -3.80
N VAL A 90 15.04 -3.16 -4.45
CA VAL A 90 14.57 -3.23 -5.83
C VAL A 90 15.37 -2.25 -6.66
N GLU A 91 15.99 -2.75 -7.72
CA GLU A 91 16.64 -1.96 -8.75
C GLU A 91 16.15 -2.44 -10.12
N VAL A 92 15.34 -1.60 -10.76
CA VAL A 92 14.92 -1.77 -12.15
C VAL A 92 15.70 -0.78 -13.02
N PRO A 93 15.81 -0.97 -14.34
CA PRO A 93 16.53 -0.05 -15.24
C PRO A 93 15.69 1.21 -15.54
N GLU A 94 15.13 1.80 -14.49
CA GLU A 94 14.30 2.99 -14.52
C GLU A 94 14.44 3.79 -13.21
N PRO A 95 15.24 4.86 -13.20
CA PRO A 95 15.54 5.62 -11.98
C PRO A 95 14.31 6.18 -11.27
N LEU A 96 13.25 6.56 -12.00
CA LEU A 96 12.03 7.11 -11.39
C LEU A 96 11.31 6.10 -10.49
N VAL A 97 11.20 4.86 -10.93
CA VAL A 97 10.62 3.77 -10.12
C VAL A 97 11.47 3.54 -8.87
N ASN A 98 12.80 3.50 -9.06
CA ASN A 98 13.77 3.30 -7.99
C ASN A 98 13.76 4.44 -6.95
N HIS A 99 13.53 5.68 -7.36
CA HIS A 99 13.40 6.82 -6.45
C HIS A 99 12.06 6.82 -5.73
N ALA A 100 10.97 6.49 -6.44
CA ALA A 100 9.62 6.53 -5.89
C ALA A 100 9.44 5.58 -4.70
N TRP A 101 9.86 4.31 -4.81
CA TRP A 101 9.70 3.36 -3.71
C TRP A 101 10.58 3.73 -2.50
N ARG A 102 11.82 4.20 -2.72
CA ARG A 102 12.71 4.64 -1.63
C ARG A 102 12.10 5.82 -0.88
N ASN A 103 11.57 6.80 -1.61
CA ASN A 103 10.94 7.95 -1.00
C ASN A 103 9.63 7.59 -0.30
N ALA A 104 8.87 6.62 -0.80
CA ALA A 104 7.66 6.12 -0.14
C ALA A 104 7.96 5.47 1.22
N ILE A 105 9.07 4.73 1.36
CA ILE A 105 9.54 4.23 2.67
C ILE A 105 9.86 5.40 3.60
N VAL A 106 10.66 6.36 3.13
CA VAL A 106 11.05 7.55 3.92
C VAL A 106 9.82 8.30 4.43
N GLN A 107 8.84 8.58 3.56
CA GLN A 107 7.60 9.27 3.93
C GLN A 107 6.79 8.52 4.98
N ASN A 108 6.64 7.19 4.84
CA ASN A 108 5.95 6.41 5.88
C ASN A 108 6.66 6.48 7.23
N PHE A 109 7.99 6.42 7.26
CA PHE A 109 8.73 6.60 8.51
C PHE A 109 8.62 8.01 9.09
N GLN A 110 8.60 9.04 8.25
CA GLN A 110 8.36 10.44 8.69
C GLN A 110 6.98 10.63 9.33
N LEU A 111 5.99 9.83 8.91
CA LEU A 111 4.63 9.85 9.45
C LEU A 111 4.45 8.99 10.71
N ILE A 112 5.51 8.32 11.20
CA ILE A 112 5.46 7.64 12.50
C ILE A 112 5.63 8.69 13.60
N ASN A 113 4.57 8.93 14.37
CA ASN A 113 4.58 9.87 15.49
C ASN A 113 3.93 9.25 16.74
N HIS A 114 4.59 9.38 17.89
CA HIS A 114 4.18 8.77 19.17
C HIS A 114 3.83 7.28 19.06
N GLY A 115 4.64 6.55 18.29
CA GLY A 115 4.46 5.12 18.10
C GLY A 115 3.31 4.73 17.16
N GLN A 116 2.68 5.70 16.50
CA GLN A 116 1.55 5.50 15.58
C GLN A 116 1.94 5.95 14.17
N LEU A 117 1.55 5.19 13.15
CA LEU A 117 1.69 5.63 11.76
C LEU A 117 0.49 6.49 11.40
N ARG A 118 0.71 7.80 11.25
CA ARG A 118 -0.33 8.80 10.96
C ARG A 118 -0.71 8.76 9.48
N TYR A 119 -1.95 9.14 9.17
CA TYR A 119 -2.44 9.20 7.79
C TYR A 119 -1.81 10.36 7.01
N SER A 120 -1.69 11.52 7.65
CA SER A 120 -0.94 12.69 7.20
C SER A 120 -0.25 13.36 8.39
N THR A 121 0.46 14.48 8.21
CA THR A 121 0.95 15.31 9.31
C THR A 121 0.54 16.79 9.19
N GLY A 122 0.39 17.47 10.33
CA GLY A 122 0.21 18.93 10.41
C GLY A 122 -1.14 19.44 9.91
N ASN A 123 -2.16 18.57 9.86
CA ASN A 123 -3.51 18.91 9.41
C ASN A 123 -4.57 17.99 10.07
N GLN A 124 -5.84 18.13 9.69
CA GLN A 124 -6.96 17.37 10.27
C GLN A 124 -6.86 15.84 10.12
N TYR A 125 -5.98 15.36 9.24
CA TYR A 125 -5.70 13.95 9.02
C TYR A 125 -4.45 13.44 9.78
N ASP A 126 -3.90 14.23 10.70
CA ASP A 126 -2.77 13.83 11.57
C ASP A 126 -3.19 12.86 12.70
N GLN A 127 -3.76 11.73 12.28
CA GLN A 127 -4.25 10.67 13.15
C GLN A 127 -4.24 9.32 12.43
N ILE A 128 -4.52 8.25 13.18
CA ILE A 128 -4.68 6.91 12.63
C ILE A 128 -6.02 6.83 11.90
N TYR A 129 -6.02 6.16 10.75
CA TYR A 129 -7.21 5.60 10.11
C TYR A 129 -6.97 4.11 9.88
N SER A 130 -7.94 3.26 10.24
CA SER A 130 -7.71 1.81 10.30
C SER A 130 -7.39 1.19 8.95
N ALA A 131 -8.12 1.53 7.88
CA ALA A 131 -7.91 0.91 6.57
C ALA A 131 -6.59 1.36 5.95
N GLU A 132 -6.39 2.67 5.87
CA GLU A 132 -5.24 3.33 5.24
C GLU A 132 -3.96 3.13 6.05
N GLY A 133 -4.07 3.17 7.39
CA GLY A 133 -2.97 2.84 8.28
C GLY A 133 -2.57 1.37 8.17
N SER A 134 -3.53 0.45 8.01
CA SER A 134 -3.24 -0.97 7.74
C SER A 134 -2.46 -1.14 6.43
N ASP A 135 -2.84 -0.43 5.36
CA ASP A 135 -2.08 -0.46 4.10
C ASP A 135 -0.64 -0.03 4.29
N ALA A 136 -0.43 1.09 5.00
CA ALA A 136 0.90 1.62 5.20
C ALA A 136 1.78 0.73 6.10
N VAL A 137 1.21 0.15 7.16
CA VAL A 137 1.93 -0.80 8.02
C VAL A 137 2.23 -2.11 7.28
N MET A 138 1.28 -2.65 6.52
CA MET A 138 1.49 -3.89 5.76
C MET A 138 2.40 -3.70 4.54
N ALA A 139 2.46 -2.50 3.97
CA ALA A 139 3.47 -2.15 2.98
C ALA A 139 4.88 -2.16 3.61
N LEU A 140 5.08 -1.54 4.77
CA LEU A 140 6.37 -1.60 5.48
C LEU A 140 6.79 -3.03 5.81
N LEU A 141 5.84 -3.87 6.26
CA LEU A 141 6.06 -5.30 6.48
C LEU A 141 6.62 -5.98 5.22
N SER A 142 5.99 -5.74 4.06
CA SER A 142 6.36 -6.36 2.77
C SER A 142 7.72 -5.90 2.23
N TRP A 143 8.29 -4.86 2.83
CA TRP A 143 9.60 -4.30 2.49
C TRP A 143 10.66 -4.60 3.57
N GLY A 144 10.39 -5.45 4.55
CA GLY A 144 11.38 -5.95 5.51
C GLY A 144 11.33 -5.29 6.90
N TYR A 145 10.36 -4.41 7.17
CA TYR A 145 10.23 -3.73 8.46
C TYR A 145 9.28 -4.47 9.41
N ALA A 146 9.55 -5.75 9.64
CA ALA A 146 8.70 -6.61 10.47
C ALA A 146 8.58 -6.12 11.93
N ALA A 147 9.67 -5.62 12.52
CA ALA A 147 9.67 -5.10 13.88
C ALA A 147 8.80 -3.84 14.00
N GLU A 148 8.90 -2.91 13.04
CA GLU A 148 8.04 -1.74 12.98
C GLU A 148 6.59 -2.14 12.76
N ALA A 149 6.32 -3.09 11.86
CA ALA A 149 4.96 -3.56 11.61
C ALA A 149 4.31 -4.15 12.86
N ARG A 150 5.04 -4.97 13.63
CA ARG A 150 4.57 -5.55 14.90
C ARG A 150 4.13 -4.47 15.90
N ARG A 151 4.96 -3.43 16.06
CA ARG A 151 4.70 -2.34 17.01
C ARG A 151 3.57 -1.41 16.54
N LEU A 152 3.50 -1.13 15.24
CA LEU A 152 2.49 -0.23 14.65
C LEU A 152 1.11 -0.89 14.50
N MET A 153 1.04 -2.22 14.54
CA MET A 153 -0.21 -2.97 14.47
C MET A 153 -1.07 -2.83 15.74
N GLU A 154 -0.46 -2.67 16.92
CA GLU A 154 -1.20 -2.53 18.18
C GLU A 154 -2.12 -1.29 18.22
N PRO A 155 -1.63 -0.07 17.90
CA PRO A 155 -2.52 1.09 17.78
C PRO A 155 -3.65 0.92 16.77
N LEU A 156 -3.45 0.13 15.69
CA LEU A 156 -4.52 -0.17 14.73
C LEU A 156 -5.60 -1.08 15.34
N PHE A 157 -5.21 -2.05 16.17
CA PHE A 157 -6.17 -2.86 16.94
C PHE A 157 -6.97 -2.02 17.94
N ASP A 158 -6.31 -1.08 18.61
CA ASP A 158 -6.91 -0.27 19.66
C ASP A 158 -7.76 0.89 19.10
N PHE A 159 -7.54 1.26 17.83
CA PHE A 159 -8.36 2.25 17.13
C PHE A 159 -9.80 1.77 16.98
N SER A 160 -10.75 2.68 17.25
CA SER A 160 -12.17 2.46 17.02
C SER A 160 -12.82 3.73 16.49
N ARG A 161 -13.82 3.59 15.61
CA ARG A 161 -14.72 4.69 15.21
C ARG A 161 -16.15 4.20 15.32
N ARG A 162 -16.97 4.98 16.02
CA ARG A 162 -18.39 4.69 16.22
C ARG A 162 -19.11 4.49 14.89
N ASN A 163 -19.93 3.44 14.80
CA ASN A 163 -20.71 3.03 13.62
C ASN A 163 -19.87 2.56 12.42
N LEU A 164 -18.63 2.15 12.66
CA LEU A 164 -17.70 1.56 11.69
C LEU A 164 -16.89 0.42 12.31
N GLU A 165 -17.34 -0.13 13.44
CA GLU A 165 -16.63 -1.14 14.20
C GLU A 165 -16.43 -2.42 13.37
N LEU A 166 -17.43 -2.85 12.59
CA LEU A 166 -17.31 -4.03 11.73
C LEU A 166 -16.39 -3.75 10.53
N HIS A 167 -16.51 -2.57 9.91
CA HIS A 167 -15.59 -2.15 8.85
C HIS A 167 -14.12 -2.24 9.29
N GLN A 168 -13.81 -1.87 10.53
CA GLN A 168 -12.45 -1.83 11.07
C GLN A 168 -11.96 -3.20 11.51
N ALA A 169 -12.83 -4.01 12.11
CA ALA A 169 -12.50 -5.34 12.63
C ALA A 169 -11.75 -6.21 11.60
N SER A 170 -12.17 -6.17 10.33
CA SER A 170 -11.55 -7.02 9.30
C SER A 170 -10.11 -6.62 8.96
N PHE A 171 -9.80 -5.32 8.96
CA PHE A 171 -8.41 -4.87 8.73
C PHE A 171 -7.50 -5.30 9.88
N LYS A 172 -7.99 -5.20 11.11
CA LYS A 172 -7.24 -5.59 12.31
C LYS A 172 -6.87 -7.07 12.28
N VAL A 173 -7.85 -7.95 12.03
CA VAL A 173 -7.61 -9.39 11.94
C VAL A 173 -6.72 -9.74 10.74
N GLY A 174 -6.99 -9.14 9.56
CA GLY A 174 -6.19 -9.37 8.37
C GLY A 174 -4.71 -8.95 8.54
N ASN A 175 -4.43 -7.87 9.27
CA ASN A 175 -3.06 -7.46 9.59
C ASN A 175 -2.31 -8.53 10.38
N LEU A 176 -2.96 -9.11 11.41
CA LEU A 176 -2.36 -10.18 12.21
C LEU A 176 -2.07 -11.41 11.35
N VAL A 177 -3.03 -11.85 10.54
CA VAL A 177 -2.85 -12.96 9.61
C VAL A 177 -1.63 -12.72 8.71
N ARG A 178 -1.58 -11.58 8.02
CA ARG A 178 -0.49 -11.25 7.11
C ARG A 178 0.85 -11.16 7.83
N TYR A 179 0.86 -10.55 9.02
CA TYR A 179 2.05 -10.45 9.86
C TYR A 179 2.59 -11.84 10.20
N VAL A 180 1.79 -12.71 10.81
CA VAL A 180 2.24 -14.04 11.25
C VAL A 180 2.63 -14.93 10.07
N ARG A 181 1.89 -14.90 8.95
CA ARG A 181 2.25 -15.67 7.76
C ARG A 181 3.62 -15.25 7.19
N GLN A 182 3.92 -13.95 7.17
CA GLN A 182 5.20 -13.46 6.66
C GLN A 182 6.35 -13.65 7.65
N THR A 183 6.15 -13.46 8.95
CA THR A 183 7.23 -13.45 9.95
C THR A 183 7.45 -14.79 10.65
N ARG A 184 6.41 -15.64 10.71
CA ARG A 184 6.30 -16.78 11.64
C ARG A 184 6.44 -16.40 13.12
N ASP A 185 6.18 -15.15 13.46
CA ASP A 185 6.03 -14.74 14.87
C ASP A 185 4.67 -15.23 15.38
N THR A 186 4.62 -16.50 15.77
CA THR A 186 3.42 -17.17 16.28
C THR A 186 3.05 -16.71 17.69
N ALA A 187 4.00 -16.15 18.46
CA ALA A 187 3.73 -15.57 19.77
C ALA A 187 2.72 -14.41 19.68
N ALA A 188 2.77 -13.63 18.59
CA ALA A 188 1.81 -12.56 18.34
C ALA A 188 0.34 -13.04 18.30
N VAL A 189 0.08 -14.31 17.96
CA VAL A 189 -1.28 -14.88 18.01
C VAL A 189 -1.79 -14.90 19.45
N GLU A 190 -0.98 -15.33 20.42
CA GLU A 190 -1.38 -15.37 21.82
C GLU A 190 -1.37 -13.98 22.46
N GLU A 191 -0.32 -13.19 22.23
CA GLU A 191 -0.16 -11.85 22.81
C GLU A 191 -1.30 -10.89 22.41
N LEU A 192 -1.81 -11.03 21.19
CA LEU A 192 -2.90 -10.19 20.68
C LEU A 192 -4.27 -10.87 20.79
N ARG A 193 -4.37 -12.05 21.42
CA ARG A 193 -5.62 -12.80 21.60
C ARG A 193 -6.78 -11.96 22.11
N PRO A 194 -6.64 -11.19 23.21
CA PRO A 194 -7.75 -10.37 23.70
C PRO A 194 -8.25 -9.34 22.68
N ARG A 195 -7.37 -8.89 21.77
CA ARG A 195 -7.72 -7.92 20.73
C ARG A 195 -8.41 -8.59 19.55
N TRP A 196 -7.85 -9.67 18.99
CA TRP A 196 -8.44 -10.30 17.81
C TRP A 196 -9.66 -11.15 18.13
N GLU A 197 -9.77 -11.79 19.30
CA GLU A 197 -10.98 -12.54 19.69
C GLU A 197 -12.19 -11.62 19.80
N ARG A 198 -12.00 -10.41 20.34
CA ARG A 198 -13.04 -9.38 20.37
C ARG A 198 -13.54 -9.03 18.97
N GLU A 199 -12.63 -8.89 18.00
CA GLU A 199 -13.04 -8.59 16.62
C GLU A 199 -13.67 -9.81 15.93
N MET A 200 -13.18 -11.02 16.19
CA MET A 200 -13.79 -12.26 15.69
C MET A 200 -15.20 -12.48 16.25
N ALA A 201 -15.45 -12.19 17.53
CA ALA A 201 -16.77 -12.25 18.12
C ALA A 201 -17.78 -11.35 17.40
N ARG A 202 -17.35 -10.17 16.92
CA ARG A 202 -18.21 -9.31 16.07
C ARG A 202 -18.65 -10.02 14.80
N PHE A 203 -17.81 -10.86 14.20
CA PHE A 203 -18.17 -11.59 12.98
C PHE A 203 -19.12 -12.76 13.24
N LEU A 204 -18.86 -13.51 14.31
CA LEU A 204 -19.64 -14.69 14.67
C LEU A 204 -21.04 -14.32 15.16
N ASP A 205 -21.11 -13.35 16.06
CA ASP A 205 -22.33 -12.99 16.80
C ASP A 205 -23.05 -11.78 16.19
N GLY A 206 -22.36 -10.99 15.35
CA GLY A 206 -22.87 -9.73 14.82
C GLY A 206 -23.77 -9.86 13.59
N ARG A 207 -24.02 -11.06 13.05
CA ARG A 207 -24.86 -11.29 11.86
C ARG A 207 -26.37 -11.19 12.17
N THR A 208 -26.77 -10.10 12.83
CA THR A 208 -28.15 -9.84 13.32
C THR A 208 -29.03 -9.08 12.33
N GLY A 209 -28.48 -8.70 11.17
CA GLY A 209 -29.21 -8.00 10.12
C GLY A 209 -30.06 -8.94 9.26
N PRO A 210 -31.01 -8.38 8.48
CA PRO A 210 -31.82 -9.16 7.54
C PRO A 210 -30.97 -10.05 6.60
N GLY A 211 -31.46 -11.25 6.35
CA GLY A 211 -30.83 -12.20 5.43
C GLY A 211 -29.55 -12.87 5.97
N GLY A 212 -29.28 -12.82 7.28
CA GLY A 212 -28.08 -13.39 7.89
C GLY A 212 -26.81 -12.56 7.64
N LEU A 213 -26.99 -11.28 7.32
CA LEU A 213 -25.91 -10.31 7.12
C LEU A 213 -25.67 -9.51 8.40
N PHE A 214 -24.63 -8.69 8.42
CA PHE A 214 -24.45 -7.70 9.47
C PHE A 214 -25.56 -6.62 9.49
N PRO A 215 -25.84 -6.01 10.65
CA PRO A 215 -26.75 -4.87 10.75
C PRO A 215 -26.20 -3.67 9.97
N LYS A 216 -27.04 -2.64 9.81
CA LYS A 216 -26.63 -1.43 9.12
C LYS A 216 -25.55 -0.69 9.91
N GLU A 217 -24.48 -0.32 9.22
CA GLU A 217 -23.48 0.64 9.71
C GLU A 217 -23.26 1.73 8.67
N GLN A 218 -22.43 2.73 8.97
CA GLN A 218 -22.17 3.81 8.01
C GLN A 218 -21.61 3.25 6.69
N TYR A 219 -22.08 3.78 5.56
CA TYR A 219 -21.61 3.38 4.23
C TYR A 219 -20.07 3.43 4.12
N CYS A 220 -19.48 4.51 4.63
CA CYS A 220 -18.04 4.64 4.86
C CYS A 220 -17.73 5.79 5.84
N GLY A 221 -16.45 6.09 6.03
CA GLY A 221 -15.97 7.18 6.89
C GLY A 221 -16.66 8.53 6.67
N ASP A 222 -16.99 8.89 5.43
CA ASP A 222 -17.53 10.23 5.12
C ASP A 222 -19.01 10.20 4.71
N ILE A 223 -19.59 9.02 4.54
CA ILE A 223 -20.99 8.82 4.16
C ILE A 223 -21.68 8.11 5.31
N HIS A 224 -22.38 8.90 6.13
CA HIS A 224 -22.99 8.44 7.37
C HIS A 224 -24.31 7.67 7.17
N THR A 225 -24.81 7.58 5.93
CA THR A 225 -26.02 6.81 5.59
C THR A 225 -25.85 5.35 6.02
N PRO A 226 -26.72 4.81 6.89
CA PRO A 226 -26.62 3.42 7.32
C PRO A 226 -27.05 2.45 6.22
N VAL A 227 -26.23 1.43 5.94
CA VAL A 227 -26.50 0.37 4.94
C VAL A 227 -26.03 -0.99 5.43
N GLN A 228 -26.63 -2.07 4.90
CA GLN A 228 -26.03 -3.40 5.04
C GLN A 228 -24.87 -3.52 4.04
N SER A 229 -23.67 -3.15 4.47
CA SER A 229 -22.54 -2.92 3.56
C SER A 229 -21.92 -4.20 2.99
N LEU A 230 -21.80 -4.30 1.67
CA LEU A 230 -21.07 -5.36 0.97
C LEU A 230 -19.61 -5.44 1.40
N ASN A 231 -18.93 -4.29 1.50
CA ASN A 231 -17.54 -4.24 1.93
C ASN A 231 -17.33 -4.89 3.30
N VAL A 232 -18.28 -4.70 4.21
CA VAL A 232 -18.20 -5.25 5.58
C VAL A 232 -18.39 -6.75 5.57
N ASN A 233 -19.47 -7.21 4.93
CA ASN A 233 -19.78 -8.63 4.86
C ASN A 233 -18.68 -9.42 4.11
N ALA A 234 -18.19 -8.89 2.99
CA ALA A 234 -17.13 -9.51 2.19
C ALA A 234 -15.78 -9.57 2.93
N LYS A 235 -15.38 -8.47 3.59
CA LYS A 235 -14.13 -8.46 4.39
C LYS A 235 -14.21 -9.31 5.65
N ALA A 236 -15.36 -9.39 6.31
CA ALA A 236 -15.56 -10.26 7.47
C ALA A 236 -15.46 -11.74 7.07
N TRP A 237 -16.04 -12.12 5.92
CA TRP A 237 -15.81 -13.45 5.34
C TRP A 237 -14.33 -13.73 5.15
N ARG A 238 -13.60 -12.83 4.48
CA ARG A 238 -12.16 -12.99 4.23
C ARG A 238 -11.36 -13.13 5.54
N ALA A 239 -11.67 -12.29 6.54
CA ALA A 239 -11.01 -12.34 7.84
C ALA A 239 -11.24 -13.69 8.56
N MET A 240 -12.48 -14.22 8.57
CA MET A 240 -12.76 -15.53 9.17
C MET A 240 -12.06 -16.66 8.41
N HIS A 241 -12.08 -16.59 7.07
CA HIS A 241 -11.46 -17.58 6.20
C HIS A 241 -9.93 -17.68 6.44
N GLU A 242 -9.23 -16.55 6.40
CA GLU A 242 -7.78 -16.54 6.59
C GLU A 242 -7.36 -16.76 8.05
N MET A 243 -8.12 -16.24 9.01
CA MET A 243 -7.84 -16.48 10.43
C MET A 243 -8.07 -17.94 10.81
N GLY A 244 -9.09 -18.59 10.24
CA GLY A 244 -9.31 -20.02 10.39
C GLY A 244 -8.12 -20.85 9.90
N ALA A 245 -7.63 -20.53 8.69
CA ALA A 245 -6.44 -21.16 8.14
C ALA A 245 -5.17 -20.86 8.97
N LEU A 246 -5.00 -19.63 9.46
CA LEU A 246 -3.87 -19.25 10.32
C LEU A 246 -3.86 -20.05 11.62
N LEU A 247 -5.00 -20.16 12.31
CA LEU A 247 -5.11 -20.87 13.57
C LEU A 247 -4.94 -22.38 13.41
N ALA A 248 -5.39 -22.94 12.27
CA ALA A 248 -5.12 -24.33 11.93
C ALA A 248 -3.61 -24.61 11.79
N ASP A 249 -2.85 -23.66 11.24
CA ASP A 249 -1.42 -23.82 10.98
C ASP A 249 -0.54 -23.45 12.20
N PHE A 250 -0.91 -22.41 12.96
CA PHE A 250 -0.04 -21.72 13.93
C PHE A 250 -0.70 -21.40 15.28
N GLY A 251 -1.93 -21.80 15.51
CA GLY A 251 -2.69 -21.45 16.71
C GLY A 251 -3.47 -22.63 17.29
N ASP A 252 -4.75 -22.41 17.58
CA ASP A 252 -5.69 -23.45 18.02
C ASP A 252 -6.39 -24.09 16.81
N PRO A 253 -6.11 -25.36 16.46
CA PRO A 253 -6.71 -25.98 15.29
C PRO A 253 -8.22 -26.22 15.41
N ALA A 254 -8.76 -26.37 16.61
CA ALA A 254 -10.21 -26.54 16.80
C ALA A 254 -10.93 -25.22 16.54
N LEU A 255 -10.39 -24.12 17.06
CA LEU A 255 -10.89 -22.78 16.76
C LEU A 255 -10.71 -22.42 15.28
N GLY A 256 -9.58 -22.81 14.69
CA GLY A 256 -9.31 -22.68 13.25
C GLY A 256 -10.38 -23.33 12.40
N ARG A 257 -10.70 -24.61 12.67
CA ARG A 257 -11.79 -25.33 11.99
C ARG A 257 -13.14 -24.61 12.12
N ARG A 258 -13.50 -24.15 13.32
CA ARG A 258 -14.74 -23.39 13.54
C ARG A 258 -14.82 -22.15 12.65
N TYR A 259 -13.76 -21.35 12.57
CA TYR A 259 -13.76 -20.13 11.74
C TYR A 259 -13.79 -20.44 10.25
N THR A 260 -13.10 -21.50 9.81
CA THR A 260 -13.17 -21.97 8.42
C THR A 260 -14.59 -22.42 8.05
N GLU A 261 -15.26 -23.19 8.91
CA GLU A 261 -16.65 -23.63 8.71
C GLU A 261 -17.63 -22.45 8.66
N GLU A 262 -17.49 -21.49 9.57
CA GLU A 262 -18.29 -20.27 9.61
C GLU A 262 -18.10 -19.41 8.35
N ALA A 263 -16.86 -19.26 7.88
CA ALA A 263 -16.57 -18.57 6.63
C ALA A 263 -17.19 -19.28 5.42
N ALA A 264 -17.09 -20.61 5.36
CA ALA A 264 -17.68 -21.42 4.30
C ALA A 264 -19.21 -21.30 4.27
N ALA A 265 -19.85 -21.29 5.45
CA ALA A 265 -21.29 -21.07 5.56
C ALA A 265 -21.72 -19.63 5.20
N PHE A 266 -20.86 -18.64 5.47
CA PHE A 266 -21.19 -17.23 5.26
C PHE A 266 -21.04 -16.75 3.81
N ARG A 267 -20.05 -17.23 3.06
CA ARG A 267 -19.83 -16.79 1.66
C ARG A 267 -21.09 -16.89 0.78
N PRO A 268 -21.85 -18.02 0.78
CA PRO A 268 -23.08 -18.12 0.00
C PRO A 268 -24.16 -17.13 0.45
N VAL A 269 -24.20 -16.74 1.73
CA VAL A 269 -25.15 -15.74 2.26
C VAL A 269 -24.87 -14.38 1.62
N VAL A 270 -23.60 -13.96 1.61
CA VAL A 270 -23.18 -12.68 1.01
C VAL A 270 -23.43 -12.69 -0.50
N LEU A 271 -23.06 -13.77 -1.20
CA LEU A 271 -23.24 -13.87 -2.65
C LEU A 271 -24.72 -13.85 -3.08
N ARG A 272 -25.63 -14.45 -2.29
CA ARG A 272 -27.09 -14.34 -2.53
C ARG A 272 -27.59 -12.92 -2.32
N ALA A 273 -27.07 -12.20 -1.32
CA ALA A 273 -27.42 -10.81 -1.11
C ALA A 273 -26.96 -9.91 -2.26
N VAL A 274 -25.73 -10.12 -2.76
CA VAL A 274 -25.21 -9.45 -3.96
C VAL A 274 -26.13 -9.71 -5.15
N GLU A 275 -26.44 -10.98 -5.46
CA GLU A 275 -27.30 -11.34 -6.59
C GLU A 275 -28.65 -10.62 -6.57
N ARG A 276 -29.25 -10.47 -5.39
CA ARG A 276 -30.55 -9.81 -5.22
C ARG A 276 -30.51 -8.32 -5.58
N VAL A 277 -29.38 -7.64 -5.32
CA VAL A 277 -29.28 -6.18 -5.48
C VAL A 277 -28.49 -5.75 -6.72
N THR A 278 -27.72 -6.66 -7.34
CA THR A 278 -26.98 -6.37 -8.57
C THR A 278 -27.92 -5.88 -9.66
N SER A 279 -27.62 -4.70 -10.22
CA SER A 279 -28.35 -4.19 -11.37
C SER A 279 -27.71 -4.71 -12.66
N ARG A 280 -28.53 -5.32 -13.51
CA ARG A 280 -28.15 -5.77 -14.85
C ARG A 280 -28.55 -4.79 -15.96
N THR A 281 -28.85 -3.54 -15.60
CA THR A 281 -29.21 -2.48 -16.57
C THR A 281 -28.00 -1.85 -17.25
N THR A 282 -26.79 -2.28 -16.91
CA THR A 282 -25.50 -1.81 -17.44
C THR A 282 -24.63 -3.01 -17.80
N GLU A 283 -23.59 -2.77 -18.60
CA GLU A 283 -22.61 -3.77 -19.00
C GLU A 283 -21.18 -3.27 -18.75
N PRO A 284 -20.44 -3.82 -17.76
CA PRO A 284 -20.82 -4.91 -16.85
C PRO A 284 -21.99 -4.58 -15.88
N PRO A 285 -22.56 -5.60 -15.21
CA PRO A 285 -23.53 -5.39 -14.14
C PRO A 285 -22.98 -4.50 -13.01
N PHE A 286 -23.81 -3.59 -12.51
CA PHE A 286 -23.47 -2.75 -11.36
C PHE A 286 -23.69 -3.52 -10.05
N VAL A 287 -22.65 -3.56 -9.21
CA VAL A 287 -22.69 -4.19 -7.88
C VAL A 287 -22.77 -3.09 -6.81
N PRO A 288 -23.93 -2.91 -6.15
CA PRO A 288 -24.08 -1.94 -5.08
C PRO A 288 -23.30 -2.32 -3.81
N ILE A 289 -23.00 -1.33 -2.98
CA ILE A 289 -22.49 -1.55 -1.63
C ILE A 289 -23.64 -1.77 -0.65
N ALA A 290 -24.77 -1.10 -0.83
CA ALA A 290 -25.96 -1.29 0.01
C ALA A 290 -26.70 -2.59 -0.35
N LEU A 291 -26.46 -3.67 0.41
CA LEU A 291 -27.10 -4.97 0.21
C LEU A 291 -28.57 -5.02 0.65
N ASP A 292 -29.02 -4.01 1.39
CA ASP A 292 -30.43 -3.77 1.72
C ASP A 292 -31.22 -3.11 0.57
N GLY A 293 -30.56 -2.81 -0.55
CA GLY A 293 -31.17 -2.28 -1.76
C GLY A 293 -31.31 -0.76 -1.77
N GLY A 294 -31.83 -0.22 -2.87
CA GLY A 294 -32.12 1.22 -3.02
C GLY A 294 -30.92 2.09 -3.41
N GLU A 295 -29.71 1.53 -3.52
CA GLU A 295 -28.57 2.25 -4.10
C GLU A 295 -28.72 2.33 -5.63
N PRO A 296 -28.77 3.54 -6.22
CA PRO A 296 -28.93 3.69 -7.66
C PRO A 296 -27.67 3.25 -8.41
N VAL A 297 -27.85 2.89 -9.68
CA VAL A 297 -26.73 2.64 -10.59
C VAL A 297 -25.93 3.93 -10.80
N HIS A 298 -24.63 3.90 -10.50
CA HIS A 298 -23.73 5.04 -10.71
C HIS A 298 -23.09 4.94 -12.10
N SER A 299 -23.70 5.57 -13.11
CA SER A 299 -23.17 5.63 -14.48
C SER A 299 -23.50 6.97 -15.15
N PRO A 300 -22.51 7.85 -15.41
CA PRO A 300 -21.11 7.73 -15.00
C PRO A 300 -20.95 7.66 -13.48
N ILE A 301 -19.95 6.92 -13.00
CA ILE A 301 -19.68 6.68 -11.56
C ILE A 301 -19.56 7.99 -10.79
N LEU A 302 -18.91 8.97 -11.40
CA LEU A 302 -18.56 10.22 -10.74
C LEU A 302 -19.68 11.27 -10.83
N HIS A 303 -20.85 11.00 -11.41
CA HIS A 303 -21.83 12.07 -11.59
C HIS A 303 -22.34 12.64 -10.25
N TYR A 304 -22.53 11.78 -9.24
CA TYR A 304 -22.98 12.15 -7.90
C TYR A 304 -21.97 11.78 -6.81
N ARG A 305 -22.07 12.46 -5.67
CA ARG A 305 -21.23 12.21 -4.48
C ARG A 305 -21.19 10.74 -4.09
N ILE A 306 -22.35 10.07 -4.03
CA ILE A 306 -22.41 8.68 -3.57
C ILE A 306 -21.69 7.72 -4.52
N GLY A 307 -21.78 7.92 -5.84
CA GLY A 307 -21.03 7.12 -6.82
C GLY A 307 -19.53 7.34 -6.75
N SER A 308 -19.09 8.58 -6.48
CA SER A 308 -17.68 8.85 -6.17
C SER A 308 -17.20 8.07 -4.93
N TYR A 309 -18.00 8.01 -3.87
CA TYR A 309 -17.63 7.27 -2.65
C TYR A 309 -17.72 5.75 -2.85
N TRP A 310 -18.69 5.26 -3.63
CA TRP A 310 -18.73 3.88 -4.09
C TRP A 310 -17.38 3.50 -4.72
N ASN A 311 -16.88 4.33 -5.64
CA ASN A 311 -15.64 4.05 -6.36
C ASN A 311 -14.39 4.00 -5.48
N ILE A 312 -14.34 4.88 -4.47
CA ILE A 312 -13.25 4.95 -3.49
C ILE A 312 -13.18 3.66 -2.67
N ILE A 313 -14.32 3.12 -2.23
CA ILE A 313 -14.32 2.05 -1.22
C ILE A 313 -14.61 0.66 -1.80
N ILE A 314 -15.17 0.55 -3.01
CA ILE A 314 -15.55 -0.76 -3.59
C ILE A 314 -14.34 -1.67 -3.83
N GLY A 315 -13.14 -1.09 -3.94
CA GLY A 315 -11.88 -1.83 -3.98
C GLY A 315 -11.69 -2.79 -2.81
N TYR A 316 -12.28 -2.53 -1.63
CA TYR A 316 -12.23 -3.48 -0.51
C TYR A 316 -13.01 -4.78 -0.78
N THR A 317 -14.07 -4.72 -1.58
CA THR A 317 -14.78 -5.92 -2.04
C THR A 317 -13.90 -6.70 -3.03
N ILE A 318 -13.24 -6.01 -3.97
CA ILE A 318 -12.26 -6.66 -4.88
C ILE A 318 -11.18 -7.38 -4.06
N GLY A 319 -10.55 -6.66 -3.14
CA GLY A 319 -9.47 -7.19 -2.31
C GLY A 319 -9.90 -8.28 -1.32
N SER A 320 -11.20 -8.47 -1.08
CA SER A 320 -11.68 -9.58 -0.25
C SER A 320 -11.58 -10.92 -0.98
N GLY A 321 -11.70 -10.95 -2.31
CA GLY A 321 -11.83 -12.21 -3.08
C GLY A 321 -13.19 -12.90 -2.93
N ILE A 322 -14.24 -12.17 -2.51
CA ILE A 322 -15.57 -12.77 -2.25
C ILE A 322 -16.14 -13.49 -3.48
N PHE A 323 -15.88 -12.95 -4.68
CA PHE A 323 -16.22 -13.59 -5.95
C PHE A 323 -15.18 -14.68 -6.27
N PRO A 324 -15.61 -15.91 -6.58
CA PRO A 324 -14.67 -17.00 -6.90
C PRO A 324 -13.73 -16.63 -8.04
N ALA A 325 -12.46 -17.00 -7.90
CA ALA A 325 -11.45 -16.80 -8.94
C ALA A 325 -11.85 -17.48 -10.25
N GLY A 326 -11.67 -16.82 -11.39
CA GLY A 326 -12.09 -17.29 -12.71
C GLY A 326 -13.58 -17.17 -13.01
N SER A 327 -14.42 -16.76 -12.04
CA SER A 327 -15.85 -16.53 -12.29
C SER A 327 -16.07 -15.22 -13.06
N GLU A 328 -17.14 -15.14 -13.84
CA GLU A 328 -17.52 -13.91 -14.54
C GLU A 328 -17.65 -12.71 -13.56
N ARG A 329 -18.19 -12.98 -12.36
CA ARG A 329 -18.46 -11.97 -11.33
C ARG A 329 -17.20 -11.32 -10.78
N GLU A 330 -16.05 -12.01 -10.80
CA GLU A 330 -14.79 -11.41 -10.34
C GLU A 330 -14.42 -10.18 -11.17
N ASN A 331 -14.86 -10.14 -12.44
CA ASN A 331 -14.56 -9.07 -13.37
C ASN A 331 -15.59 -7.94 -13.36
N TRP A 332 -16.77 -8.13 -12.73
CA TRP A 332 -17.85 -7.14 -12.77
C TRP A 332 -17.42 -5.77 -12.22
N ILE A 333 -16.89 -5.73 -10.99
CA ILE A 333 -16.47 -4.47 -10.36
C ILE A 333 -15.30 -3.80 -11.11
N PRO A 334 -14.14 -4.45 -11.34
CA PRO A 334 -13.00 -3.78 -11.98
C PRO A 334 -13.36 -3.29 -13.39
N HIS A 335 -14.06 -4.09 -14.20
CA HIS A 335 -14.48 -3.64 -15.54
C HIS A 335 -15.57 -2.56 -15.47
N TYR A 336 -16.42 -2.55 -14.45
CA TYR A 336 -17.38 -1.46 -14.26
C TYR A 336 -16.64 -0.13 -13.98
N GLN A 337 -15.61 -0.15 -13.12
CA GLN A 337 -14.77 1.02 -12.88
C GLN A 337 -14.08 1.51 -14.17
N GLU A 338 -13.59 0.59 -15.01
CA GLU A 338 -12.98 0.90 -16.31
C GLU A 338 -13.97 1.54 -17.30
N ARG A 339 -15.19 1.01 -17.41
CA ARG A 339 -16.16 1.42 -18.45
C ARG A 339 -17.07 2.58 -18.06
N HIS A 340 -17.25 2.84 -16.76
CA HIS A 340 -18.18 3.87 -16.26
C HIS A 340 -17.47 5.08 -15.66
N GLY A 341 -16.22 5.32 -16.09
CA GLY A 341 -15.47 6.53 -15.75
C GLY A 341 -14.91 6.56 -14.32
N GLY A 342 -14.74 5.40 -13.69
CA GLY A 342 -14.18 5.27 -12.34
C GLY A 342 -12.65 5.27 -12.31
N ILE A 343 -11.98 5.11 -13.45
CA ILE A 343 -10.50 5.03 -13.53
C ILE A 343 -9.98 6.01 -14.58
N PHE A 344 -8.85 6.65 -14.28
CA PHE A 344 -8.06 7.45 -15.23
C PHE A 344 -6.58 7.10 -15.09
N LEU A 345 -5.94 6.71 -16.19
CA LEU A 345 -4.54 6.24 -16.20
C LEU A 345 -4.27 5.20 -15.10
N GLY A 346 -5.19 4.24 -14.93
CA GLY A 346 -5.06 3.20 -13.90
C GLY A 346 -5.21 3.68 -12.45
N MET A 347 -5.50 4.97 -12.22
CA MET A 347 -5.78 5.52 -10.90
C MET A 347 -7.29 5.66 -10.68
N VAL A 348 -7.75 5.29 -9.47
CA VAL A 348 -9.14 5.48 -9.06
C VAL A 348 -9.48 6.96 -9.05
N ARG A 349 -10.61 7.31 -9.68
CA ARG A 349 -11.14 8.67 -9.70
C ARG A 349 -12.08 8.92 -8.54
N SER A 350 -12.20 10.18 -8.16
CA SER A 350 -13.29 10.64 -7.29
C SER A 350 -13.72 12.05 -7.69
N GLY A 351 -14.66 12.63 -6.98
CA GLY A 351 -15.30 13.91 -7.33
C GLY A 351 -16.58 13.70 -8.10
N GLY A 352 -17.27 14.79 -8.42
CA GLY A 352 -18.42 14.68 -9.28
C GLY A 352 -19.04 15.99 -9.72
N ASP A 353 -19.72 15.93 -10.87
CA ASP A 353 -20.23 17.11 -11.56
C ASP A 353 -21.10 17.99 -10.67
N THR A 354 -21.90 17.36 -9.80
CA THR A 354 -22.78 18.05 -8.84
C THR A 354 -22.20 18.19 -7.44
N PHE A 355 -21.00 17.64 -7.18
CA PHE A 355 -20.34 17.68 -5.87
C PHE A 355 -18.81 17.68 -6.01
N ASN A 356 -18.24 18.89 -6.11
CA ASN A 356 -16.79 19.10 -6.22
C ASN A 356 -16.19 19.39 -4.84
N PHE A 357 -15.69 18.35 -4.17
CA PHE A 357 -14.93 18.51 -2.91
C PHE A 357 -13.50 19.04 -3.18
N TRP A 358 -13.16 20.25 -2.69
CA TRP A 358 -11.85 20.94 -2.54
C TRP A 358 -10.79 20.96 -3.64
N THR A 359 -10.88 20.13 -4.68
CA THR A 359 -9.77 19.83 -5.61
C THR A 359 -10.23 19.81 -7.08
N GLY A 360 -11.41 20.38 -7.35
CA GLY A 360 -11.97 20.49 -8.71
C GLY A 360 -12.76 19.26 -9.19
N PRO A 361 -13.36 19.36 -10.39
CA PRO A 361 -14.22 18.32 -10.97
C PRO A 361 -13.46 17.11 -11.51
N GLU A 362 -12.18 17.28 -11.85
CA GLU A 362 -11.34 16.24 -12.42
C GLU A 362 -10.21 15.87 -11.46
N ARG A 363 -10.44 14.86 -10.62
CA ARG A 363 -9.44 14.40 -9.65
C ARG A 363 -9.35 12.88 -9.55
N VAL A 364 -8.26 12.44 -8.95
CA VAL A 364 -7.97 11.04 -8.64
C VAL A 364 -7.65 10.89 -7.16
N ASN A 365 -7.95 9.71 -6.61
CA ASN A 365 -7.48 9.28 -5.30
C ASN A 365 -6.71 7.96 -5.47
N PRO A 366 -5.44 8.03 -5.90
CA PRO A 366 -4.69 6.86 -6.36
C PRO A 366 -4.60 5.75 -5.31
N LEU A 367 -4.49 6.11 -4.01
CA LEU A 367 -4.30 5.14 -2.92
C LEU A 367 -5.42 4.09 -2.84
N TYR A 368 -6.66 4.48 -3.15
CA TYR A 368 -7.81 3.58 -3.15
C TYR A 368 -7.81 2.61 -4.35
N GLY A 369 -6.98 2.87 -5.37
CA GLY A 369 -6.74 1.97 -6.50
C GLY A 369 -5.85 0.76 -6.18
N THR A 370 -5.27 0.67 -4.98
CA THR A 370 -4.37 -0.44 -4.61
C THR A 370 -4.98 -1.81 -4.90
N ARG A 371 -6.25 -2.02 -4.56
CA ARG A 371 -6.89 -3.35 -4.68
C ARG A 371 -7.20 -3.69 -6.13
N TYR A 372 -7.61 -2.70 -6.91
CA TYR A 372 -7.77 -2.86 -8.36
C TYR A 372 -6.45 -3.30 -9.01
N THR A 373 -5.34 -2.64 -8.66
CA THR A 373 -4.03 -2.96 -9.23
C THR A 373 -3.50 -4.33 -8.80
N LEU A 374 -3.66 -4.68 -7.52
CA LEU A 374 -3.25 -6.00 -7.01
C LEU A 374 -4.10 -7.12 -7.60
N ASP A 375 -5.41 -6.91 -7.78
CA ASP A 375 -6.28 -7.90 -8.43
C ASP A 375 -5.94 -8.06 -9.92
N ALA A 376 -5.63 -6.98 -10.64
CA ALA A 376 -5.12 -7.09 -12.01
C ALA A 376 -3.85 -7.95 -12.08
N LEU A 377 -2.93 -7.83 -11.11
CA LEU A 377 -1.75 -8.70 -11.04
C LEU A 377 -2.10 -10.16 -10.69
N ARG A 378 -3.05 -10.39 -9.78
CA ARG A 378 -3.56 -11.73 -9.44
C ARG A 378 -4.12 -12.43 -10.67
N ARG A 379 -4.95 -11.72 -11.45
CA ARG A 379 -5.57 -12.17 -12.72
C ARG A 379 -4.60 -12.23 -13.90
N ASP A 380 -3.30 -11.99 -13.67
CA ASP A 380 -2.25 -12.01 -14.69
C ASP A 380 -2.44 -10.98 -15.81
N GLU A 381 -2.88 -9.78 -15.45
CA GLU A 381 -3.10 -8.63 -16.34
C GLU A 381 -2.10 -7.49 -16.08
N PRO A 382 -0.79 -7.72 -16.34
CA PRO A 382 0.26 -6.79 -15.95
C PRO A 382 0.18 -5.42 -16.62
N GLU A 383 -0.42 -5.31 -17.81
CA GLU A 383 -0.56 -4.01 -18.50
C GLU A 383 -1.46 -3.04 -17.74
N ARG A 384 -2.55 -3.52 -17.12
CA ARG A 384 -3.41 -2.67 -16.27
C ARG A 384 -2.66 -2.19 -15.04
N ALA A 385 -1.86 -3.06 -14.44
CA ALA A 385 -1.07 -2.72 -13.26
C ALA A 385 0.07 -1.74 -13.57
N LEU A 386 0.74 -1.91 -14.72
CA LEU A 386 1.73 -0.96 -15.22
C LEU A 386 1.10 0.40 -15.51
N LEU A 387 -0.11 0.43 -16.08
CA LEU A 387 -0.85 1.68 -16.27
C LEU A 387 -1.12 2.37 -14.93
N SER A 388 -1.53 1.66 -13.89
CA SER A 388 -1.67 2.21 -12.53
C SER A 388 -0.36 2.80 -12.01
N LEU A 389 0.75 2.04 -12.06
CA LEU A 389 2.05 2.53 -11.59
C LEU A 389 2.48 3.81 -12.35
N TYR A 390 2.45 3.77 -13.68
CA TYR A 390 2.92 4.89 -14.50
C TYR A 390 1.98 6.10 -14.42
N GLY A 391 0.67 5.88 -14.28
CA GLY A 391 -0.30 6.93 -13.98
C GLY A 391 0.00 7.61 -12.64
N THR A 392 0.29 6.83 -11.60
CA THR A 392 0.69 7.35 -10.29
C THR A 392 2.01 8.12 -10.36
N LEU A 393 3.03 7.61 -11.05
CA LEU A 393 4.31 8.32 -11.21
C LEU A 393 4.14 9.64 -11.99
N ALA A 394 3.30 9.65 -13.03
CA ALA A 394 3.09 10.82 -13.88
C ALA A 394 2.20 11.88 -13.22
N GLN A 395 1.13 11.45 -12.55
CA GLN A 395 0.05 12.33 -12.09
C GLN A 395 -0.33 12.13 -10.61
N GLY A 396 -0.15 10.94 -10.04
CA GLY A 396 -0.49 10.66 -8.64
C GLY A 396 0.52 11.16 -7.60
N LEU A 397 1.69 11.66 -8.01
CA LEU A 397 2.76 12.15 -7.14
C LEU A 397 3.29 13.52 -7.59
N THR A 398 3.90 14.26 -6.67
CA THR A 398 4.66 15.46 -6.98
C THR A 398 5.91 15.12 -7.78
N ARG A 399 6.26 15.98 -8.75
CA ARG A 399 7.43 15.78 -9.62
C ARG A 399 8.71 15.85 -8.79
N ASN A 400 9.63 14.92 -9.03
CA ASN A 400 10.96 14.82 -8.42
C ASN A 400 11.02 14.60 -6.89
N THR A 401 9.94 14.84 -6.16
CA THR A 401 9.85 14.58 -4.72
C THR A 401 8.98 13.39 -4.37
N PHE A 402 8.20 12.85 -5.32
CA PHE A 402 7.40 11.62 -5.16
C PHE A 402 6.47 11.64 -3.93
N VAL A 403 5.93 12.81 -3.58
CA VAL A 403 5.00 13.00 -2.47
C VAL A 403 3.57 12.82 -2.98
N GLY A 404 2.78 12.02 -2.27
CA GLY A 404 1.36 11.81 -2.55
C GLY A 404 0.47 12.41 -1.47
N GLY A 405 -0.73 12.81 -1.86
CA GLY A 405 -1.84 13.16 -0.95
C GLY A 405 -2.94 12.09 -1.00
N GLU A 406 -4.01 12.29 -0.24
CA GLU A 406 -5.19 11.41 -0.32
C GLU A 406 -5.83 11.43 -1.72
N GLY A 407 -5.90 12.64 -2.29
CA GLY A 407 -6.33 12.87 -3.66
C GLY A 407 -5.53 13.98 -4.31
N CYS A 408 -5.53 14.03 -5.63
CA CYS A 408 -4.85 15.08 -6.40
C CYS A 408 -5.60 15.45 -7.66
N THR A 409 -5.35 16.66 -8.13
CA THR A 409 -6.00 17.21 -9.32
C THR A 409 -5.30 16.74 -10.58
N LEU A 410 -6.06 16.49 -11.64
CA LEU A 410 -5.49 16.14 -12.95
C LEU A 410 -4.96 17.38 -13.67
N ARG A 411 -5.58 18.53 -13.43
CA ARG A 411 -5.20 19.83 -14.00
C ARG A 411 -4.75 20.79 -12.90
N PRO A 412 -3.94 21.80 -13.22
CA PRO A 412 -3.73 22.93 -12.33
C PRO A 412 -5.05 23.54 -11.88
N VAL A 413 -5.14 23.89 -10.60
CA VAL A 413 -6.33 24.59 -10.05
C VAL A 413 -6.14 26.11 -10.03
N ASP A 414 -4.90 26.57 -10.06
CA ASP A 414 -4.50 27.97 -10.13
C ASP A 414 -3.09 28.10 -10.76
N ALA A 415 -2.49 29.29 -10.68
CA ALA A 415 -1.15 29.58 -11.20
C ALA A 415 -0.03 28.82 -10.48
N GLU A 416 -0.26 28.35 -9.24
CA GLU A 416 0.70 27.58 -8.44
C GLU A 416 0.71 26.09 -8.82
N GLY A 417 -0.26 25.67 -9.64
CA GLY A 417 -0.24 24.37 -10.32
C GLY A 417 -1.28 23.40 -9.80
N ARG A 418 -0.91 22.11 -9.76
CA ARG A 418 -1.79 21.03 -9.32
C ARG A 418 -1.85 20.98 -7.80
N PHE A 419 -3.01 20.60 -7.28
CA PHE A 419 -3.22 20.48 -5.84
C PHE A 419 -3.18 19.02 -5.38
N PHE A 420 -2.56 18.79 -4.23
CA PHE A 420 -2.53 17.52 -3.52
C PHE A 420 -3.16 17.69 -2.16
N TYR A 421 -4.12 16.84 -1.82
CA TYR A 421 -4.88 16.96 -0.58
C TYR A 421 -4.17 16.28 0.58
N CYS A 422 -3.84 17.09 1.60
CA CYS A 422 -3.18 16.66 2.84
C CYS A 422 -1.95 15.73 2.62
N PRO A 423 -0.95 16.13 1.82
CA PRO A 423 0.32 15.44 1.74
C PRO A 423 1.23 15.79 2.95
N PRO A 424 2.25 14.97 3.25
CA PRO A 424 2.45 13.61 2.74
C PRO A 424 1.41 12.64 3.31
N ASN A 425 1.02 11.64 2.51
CA ASN A 425 0.02 10.65 2.91
C ASN A 425 0.60 9.22 2.99
N SER A 426 0.36 8.53 4.11
CA SER A 426 0.97 7.21 4.34
C SER A 426 0.39 6.11 3.46
N ALA A 427 -0.91 6.13 3.15
CA ALA A 427 -1.51 5.16 2.24
C ALA A 427 -1.16 5.44 0.77
N ALA A 428 -0.96 6.70 0.37
CA ALA A 428 -0.43 7.02 -0.95
C ALA A 428 0.99 6.46 -1.14
N SER A 429 1.82 6.53 -0.09
CA SER A 429 3.15 5.89 -0.08
C SER A 429 3.01 4.36 -0.12
N ALA A 430 2.09 3.79 0.65
CA ALA A 430 1.79 2.36 0.66
C ALA A 430 1.34 1.82 -0.71
N HIS A 431 0.58 2.62 -1.46
CA HIS A 431 0.12 2.29 -2.81
C HIS A 431 1.30 2.06 -3.76
N VAL A 432 2.27 2.97 -3.79
CA VAL A 432 3.51 2.83 -4.59
C VAL A 432 4.28 1.58 -4.16
N LEU A 433 4.48 1.40 -2.86
CA LEU A 433 5.20 0.24 -2.30
C LEU A 433 4.54 -1.08 -2.66
N SER A 434 3.21 -1.15 -2.60
CA SER A 434 2.43 -2.34 -2.92
C SER A 434 2.52 -2.68 -4.41
N MET A 435 2.41 -1.68 -5.29
CA MET A 435 2.54 -1.89 -6.74
C MET A 435 3.94 -2.36 -7.11
N VAL A 436 4.99 -1.62 -6.71
CA VAL A 436 6.38 -1.97 -7.08
C VAL A 436 6.75 -3.36 -6.58
N ARG A 437 6.38 -3.70 -5.34
CA ARG A 437 6.60 -5.05 -4.80
C ARG A 437 5.90 -6.11 -5.65
N ASN A 438 4.61 -5.93 -5.96
CA ASN A 438 3.81 -6.95 -6.65
C ASN A 438 4.05 -7.02 -8.17
N LEU A 439 4.70 -6.04 -8.80
CA LEU A 439 5.18 -6.20 -10.18
C LEU A 439 6.32 -7.24 -10.26
N LEU A 440 7.07 -7.41 -9.17
CA LEU A 440 8.32 -8.18 -9.13
C LEU A 440 8.20 -9.49 -8.36
N VAL A 441 7.51 -9.49 -7.23
CA VAL A 441 7.33 -10.67 -6.38
C VAL A 441 5.87 -10.67 -5.95
N GLN A 442 5.17 -11.78 -6.13
CA GLN A 442 3.76 -11.92 -5.74
C GLN A 442 3.56 -13.22 -4.98
N GLU A 443 2.66 -13.17 -4.01
CA GLU A 443 2.30 -14.28 -3.15
C GLU A 443 0.79 -14.40 -3.22
N TRP A 444 0.30 -15.47 -3.82
CA TRP A 444 -1.12 -15.67 -4.03
C TRP A 444 -1.59 -16.96 -3.37
N ASP A 445 -2.82 -16.88 -2.90
CA ASP A 445 -3.71 -17.97 -2.58
C ASP A 445 -4.59 -18.17 -3.83
N LEU A 446 -4.23 -19.13 -4.68
CA LEU A 446 -4.90 -19.39 -5.95
C LEU A 446 -5.91 -20.55 -5.87
N ASP A 447 -5.85 -21.37 -4.82
CA ASP A 447 -6.83 -22.42 -4.55
C ASP A 447 -7.95 -21.99 -3.57
N ASP A 448 -7.86 -20.76 -3.02
CA ASP A 448 -8.88 -20.10 -2.19
C ASP A 448 -9.11 -20.87 -0.87
N ASP A 449 -8.02 -21.40 -0.28
CA ASP A 449 -8.00 -22.17 0.97
C ASP A 449 -7.60 -21.32 2.21
N GLY A 450 -7.22 -20.07 1.98
CA GLY A 450 -6.83 -19.10 3.00
C GLY A 450 -5.32 -19.06 3.26
N ARG A 451 -4.51 -19.78 2.46
CA ARG A 451 -3.05 -19.85 2.55
C ARG A 451 -2.43 -19.40 1.22
N PRO A 452 -1.36 -18.58 1.25
CA PRO A 452 -0.57 -18.41 0.04
C PRO A 452 0.07 -19.76 -0.33
N ASP A 453 -0.10 -20.19 -1.58
CA ASP A 453 0.42 -21.43 -2.15
C ASP A 453 1.42 -21.16 -3.29
N THR A 454 1.22 -20.04 -4.00
CA THR A 454 1.94 -19.73 -5.23
C THR A 454 2.84 -18.50 -5.08
N LEU A 455 4.14 -18.68 -5.35
CA LEU A 455 5.13 -17.60 -5.53
C LEU A 455 5.30 -17.30 -7.03
N ARG A 456 5.00 -16.06 -7.44
CA ARG A 456 5.26 -15.56 -8.82
C ARG A 456 6.36 -14.51 -8.81
N LEU A 457 7.36 -14.71 -9.66
CA LEU A 457 8.52 -13.83 -9.82
C LEU A 457 8.51 -13.16 -11.20
N LEU A 458 8.60 -11.84 -11.21
CA LEU A 458 8.70 -10.97 -12.40
C LEU A 458 7.47 -10.99 -13.33
N PHE A 459 6.29 -11.31 -12.81
CA PHE A 459 5.06 -11.42 -13.59
C PHE A 459 4.50 -10.07 -14.09
N GLY A 460 4.85 -8.97 -13.42
CA GLY A 460 4.37 -7.63 -13.73
C GLY A 460 5.42 -6.67 -14.29
N THR A 461 6.65 -7.14 -14.59
CA THR A 461 7.74 -6.25 -15.02
C THR A 461 7.42 -5.52 -16.32
N SER A 462 7.77 -4.23 -16.44
CA SER A 462 7.70 -3.57 -17.75
C SER A 462 8.58 -4.32 -18.75
N ARG A 463 8.07 -4.58 -19.95
CA ARG A 463 8.84 -5.27 -20.99
C ARG A 463 10.15 -4.53 -21.33
N ARG A 464 10.13 -3.19 -21.21
CA ARG A 464 11.29 -2.31 -21.42
C ARG A 464 12.41 -2.51 -20.40
N TRP A 465 12.12 -3.16 -19.27
CA TRP A 465 13.14 -3.48 -18.27
C TRP A 465 14.03 -4.66 -18.68
N LEU A 466 13.63 -5.40 -19.73
CA LEU A 466 14.42 -6.46 -20.34
C LEU A 466 14.87 -6.12 -21.77
N GLU A 467 14.97 -4.84 -22.14
CA GLU A 467 15.75 -4.46 -23.35
C GLU A 467 17.22 -4.87 -23.19
N ASP A 468 17.92 -5.04 -24.31
CA ASP A 468 19.28 -5.56 -24.33
C ASP A 468 20.23 -4.79 -23.40
N GLY A 469 21.02 -5.53 -22.61
CA GLY A 469 21.99 -4.97 -21.66
C GLY A 469 21.39 -4.44 -20.35
N LYS A 470 20.07 -4.53 -20.15
CA LYS A 470 19.42 -4.12 -18.89
C LYS A 470 19.35 -5.25 -17.88
N THR A 471 19.28 -4.85 -16.60
CA THR A 471 19.19 -5.77 -15.47
C THR A 471 18.07 -5.36 -14.52
N ILE A 472 17.31 -6.35 -14.05
CA ILE A 472 16.40 -6.23 -12.92
C ILE A 472 17.03 -6.93 -11.72
N ARG A 473 17.06 -6.28 -10.55
CA ARG A 473 17.55 -6.85 -9.30
C ARG A 473 16.54 -6.68 -8.18
N VAL A 474 16.27 -7.78 -7.50
CA VAL A 474 15.46 -7.88 -6.28
C VAL A 474 16.31 -8.61 -5.25
N GLU A 475 16.50 -8.03 -4.07
CA GLU A 475 17.24 -8.65 -2.97
C GLU A 475 16.44 -8.56 -1.68
N ARG A 476 16.48 -9.63 -0.88
CA ARG A 476 15.89 -9.73 0.45
C ARG A 476 14.41 -9.35 0.46
N ALA A 477 13.67 -9.74 -0.58
CA ALA A 477 12.24 -9.51 -0.62
C ALA A 477 11.56 -10.52 0.31
N PRO A 478 10.95 -10.09 1.44
CA PRO A 478 10.32 -11.02 2.37
C PRO A 478 9.09 -11.66 1.72
N THR A 479 8.90 -12.96 1.91
CA THR A 479 7.68 -13.68 1.52
C THR A 479 7.17 -14.52 2.70
N ALA A 480 5.98 -15.12 2.57
CA ALA A 480 5.46 -16.15 3.47
C ALA A 480 6.44 -17.32 3.64
N TRP A 481 7.30 -17.57 2.67
CA TRP A 481 8.23 -18.70 2.63
C TRP A 481 9.66 -18.35 3.02
N GLY A 482 9.95 -17.09 3.33
CA GLY A 482 11.30 -16.57 3.56
C GLY A 482 11.69 -15.51 2.53
N GLU A 483 12.91 -15.00 2.59
CA GLU A 483 13.38 -14.01 1.63
C GLU A 483 13.65 -14.66 0.26
N VAL A 484 13.46 -13.89 -0.82
CA VAL A 484 13.81 -14.28 -2.19
C VAL A 484 14.67 -13.20 -2.84
N ASP A 485 15.68 -13.63 -3.58
CA ASP A 485 16.50 -12.77 -4.43
C ASP A 485 16.30 -13.17 -5.90
N VAL A 486 16.23 -12.18 -6.79
CA VAL A 486 16.14 -12.39 -8.24
C VAL A 486 17.02 -11.36 -8.94
N THR A 487 17.93 -11.82 -9.78
CA THR A 487 18.63 -10.97 -10.75
C THR A 487 18.34 -11.48 -12.15
N ALA A 488 17.73 -10.67 -13.01
CA ALA A 488 17.48 -11.00 -14.41
C ALA A 488 18.29 -10.06 -15.31
N GLU A 489 19.28 -10.62 -16.00
CA GLU A 489 20.14 -9.94 -16.98
C GLU A 489 19.63 -10.19 -18.40
N SER A 490 19.39 -9.12 -19.13
CA SER A 490 18.94 -9.20 -20.52
C SER A 490 20.11 -9.16 -21.50
N ARG A 491 20.24 -10.20 -22.32
CA ARG A 491 21.26 -10.34 -23.39
C ARG A 491 20.57 -10.72 -24.70
N LEU A 492 19.54 -9.96 -25.08
CA LEU A 492 18.75 -10.21 -26.28
C LEU A 492 19.62 -10.33 -27.53
N SER A 493 20.67 -9.51 -27.65
CA SER A 493 21.61 -9.58 -28.78
C SER A 493 22.36 -10.91 -28.87
N ALA A 494 22.53 -11.60 -27.73
CA ALA A 494 23.08 -12.95 -27.64
C ALA A 494 21.99 -14.05 -27.64
N GLY A 495 20.72 -13.68 -27.79
CA GLY A 495 19.59 -14.63 -27.81
C GLY A 495 19.26 -15.22 -26.44
N GLU A 496 19.60 -14.58 -25.32
CA GLU A 496 19.26 -15.09 -23.98
C GLU A 496 18.81 -14.03 -22.95
N ILE A 497 18.05 -14.47 -21.96
CA ILE A 497 17.89 -13.81 -20.64
C ILE A 497 18.42 -14.77 -19.58
N ILE A 498 19.24 -14.27 -18.65
CA ILE A 498 19.75 -15.06 -17.54
C ILE A 498 19.12 -14.57 -16.26
N ALA A 499 18.37 -15.45 -15.58
CA ALA A 499 17.82 -15.17 -14.27
C ALA A 499 18.54 -16.02 -13.21
N THR A 500 19.11 -15.36 -12.20
CA THR A 500 19.61 -16.02 -10.99
C THR A 500 18.63 -15.76 -9.86
N ILE A 501 18.21 -16.84 -9.19
CA ILE A 501 17.20 -16.80 -8.14
C ILE A 501 17.74 -17.51 -6.91
N ASP A 502 17.72 -16.86 -5.76
CA ASP A 502 17.90 -17.53 -4.47
C ASP A 502 16.50 -17.78 -3.90
N LEU A 503 16.05 -19.03 -4.00
CA LEU A 503 14.70 -19.43 -3.59
C LEU A 503 14.54 -19.37 -2.07
N PRO A 504 13.32 -19.09 -1.56
CA PRO A 504 13.07 -19.05 -0.12
C PRO A 504 13.50 -20.34 0.59
N SER A 505 14.17 -20.19 1.72
CA SER A 505 14.75 -21.31 2.48
C SER A 505 13.98 -21.69 3.74
N ARG A 506 13.10 -20.82 4.27
CA ARG A 506 12.35 -21.11 5.51
C ARG A 506 11.23 -22.13 5.26
N GLN A 507 10.58 -22.07 4.11
CA GLN A 507 9.60 -23.08 3.67
C GLN A 507 9.60 -23.11 2.13
N THR A 508 9.29 -24.24 1.52
CA THR A 508 9.12 -24.33 0.06
C THR A 508 7.70 -23.93 -0.34
N PRO A 509 7.50 -22.99 -1.29
CA PRO A 509 6.18 -22.72 -1.87
C PRO A 509 5.62 -23.97 -2.57
N ALA A 510 4.31 -24.17 -2.53
CA ALA A 510 3.67 -25.27 -3.25
C ALA A 510 3.86 -25.12 -4.76
N ARG A 511 3.86 -23.87 -5.24
CA ARG A 511 4.16 -23.53 -6.63
C ARG A 511 5.10 -22.35 -6.72
N THR A 512 6.14 -22.46 -7.55
CA THR A 512 7.04 -21.34 -7.86
C THR A 512 7.11 -21.10 -9.36
N LEU A 513 6.83 -19.88 -9.78
CA LEU A 513 6.80 -19.48 -11.18
C LEU A 513 7.72 -18.28 -11.42
N LEU A 514 8.45 -18.30 -12.52
CA LEU A 514 9.31 -17.20 -12.98
C LEU A 514 8.94 -16.81 -14.40
N ARG A 515 8.84 -15.51 -14.68
CA ARG A 515 8.53 -15.00 -16.02
C ARG A 515 9.61 -14.08 -16.59
N ALA A 516 9.99 -14.31 -17.84
CA ALA A 516 10.75 -13.38 -18.64
C ALA A 516 9.83 -12.59 -19.59
N ARG A 517 9.37 -11.40 -19.17
CA ARG A 517 8.53 -10.51 -19.99
C ARG A 517 9.39 -9.74 -21.01
N VAL A 518 9.81 -10.41 -22.08
CA VAL A 518 10.69 -9.81 -23.10
C VAL A 518 10.01 -8.64 -23.86
N PRO A 519 10.79 -7.68 -24.42
CA PRO A 519 10.29 -6.61 -25.27
C PRO A 519 9.44 -7.10 -26.44
N GLU A 520 8.59 -6.21 -26.96
CA GLU A 520 7.87 -6.47 -28.21
C GLU A 520 8.85 -6.82 -29.35
N GLY A 521 8.44 -7.73 -30.23
CA GLY A 521 9.30 -8.28 -31.28
C GLY A 521 10.22 -9.42 -30.83
N TRP A 522 10.21 -9.80 -29.55
CA TRP A 522 10.93 -10.96 -29.02
C TRP A 522 9.96 -12.00 -28.44
N VAL A 523 10.39 -13.25 -28.45
CA VAL A 523 9.68 -14.37 -27.80
C VAL A 523 10.68 -15.28 -27.11
N VAL A 524 10.28 -15.83 -25.96
CA VAL A 524 11.01 -16.90 -25.29
C VAL A 524 10.71 -18.22 -26.02
N SER A 525 11.74 -18.86 -26.57
CA SER A 525 11.59 -20.10 -27.35
C SER A 525 11.87 -21.37 -26.53
N ALA A 526 12.74 -21.28 -25.53
CA ALA A 526 13.07 -22.39 -24.64
C ALA A 526 13.62 -21.84 -23.32
N ALA A 527 13.70 -22.71 -22.29
CA ALA A 527 14.41 -22.38 -21.07
C ALA A 527 15.10 -23.62 -20.48
N THR A 528 16.14 -23.37 -19.69
CA THR A 528 16.84 -24.40 -18.92
C THR A 528 17.03 -23.95 -17.48
N ALA A 529 16.99 -24.90 -16.55
CA ALA A 529 17.37 -24.72 -15.14
C ALA A 529 18.14 -25.95 -14.67
N ALA A 530 19.23 -25.76 -13.93
CA ALA A 530 20.15 -26.83 -13.52
C ALA A 530 20.53 -27.75 -14.71
N ASP A 531 20.86 -27.11 -15.84
CA ASP A 531 21.23 -27.72 -17.13
C ASP A 531 20.19 -28.68 -17.74
N ARG A 532 18.95 -28.63 -17.26
CA ARG A 532 17.81 -29.40 -17.79
C ARG A 532 16.81 -28.48 -18.47
N GLY A 533 16.26 -28.93 -19.60
CA GLY A 533 15.18 -28.23 -20.28
C GLY A 533 13.93 -28.17 -19.41
N ILE A 534 13.32 -26.99 -19.33
CA ILE A 534 12.05 -26.76 -18.62
C ILE A 534 11.04 -26.17 -19.59
N ALA A 535 9.76 -26.56 -19.42
CA ALA A 535 8.69 -26.10 -20.28
C ALA A 535 8.46 -24.59 -20.10
N VAL A 536 8.33 -23.89 -21.23
CA VAL A 536 7.99 -22.47 -21.28
C VAL A 536 6.57 -22.32 -21.79
N ASP A 537 5.75 -21.55 -21.09
CA ASP A 537 4.42 -21.19 -21.60
C ASP A 537 4.47 -20.07 -22.65
N ARG A 538 3.33 -19.78 -23.27
CA ARG A 538 3.19 -18.71 -24.28
C ARG A 538 3.57 -17.30 -23.79
N ASN A 539 3.62 -17.09 -22.48
CA ASN A 539 3.92 -15.80 -21.85
C ASN A 539 5.39 -15.70 -21.42
N GLY A 540 6.23 -16.70 -21.71
CA GLY A 540 7.62 -16.74 -21.28
C GLY A 540 7.77 -17.12 -19.79
N THR A 541 6.82 -17.87 -19.25
CA THR A 541 6.82 -18.36 -17.86
C THR A 541 7.38 -19.77 -17.79
N VAL A 542 8.18 -20.04 -16.77
CA VAL A 542 8.65 -21.37 -16.40
C VAL A 542 8.24 -21.70 -14.97
N GLU A 543 8.08 -22.99 -14.70
CA GLU A 543 7.79 -23.51 -13.37
C GLU A 543 9.07 -24.04 -12.71
N LEU A 544 9.35 -23.54 -11.49
CA LEU A 544 10.52 -23.87 -10.68
C LEU A 544 10.15 -24.69 -9.44
N THR A 545 8.91 -25.19 -9.37
CA THR A 545 8.40 -26.00 -8.26
C THR A 545 9.31 -27.20 -7.98
N GLY A 546 9.64 -27.42 -6.71
CA GLY A 546 10.53 -28.49 -6.26
C GLY A 546 12.03 -28.16 -6.36
N LEU A 547 12.42 -27.02 -6.92
CA LEU A 547 13.80 -26.53 -6.85
C LEU A 547 14.04 -25.80 -5.50
N SER A 548 15.31 -25.73 -5.08
CA SER A 548 15.70 -25.10 -3.82
C SER A 548 17.06 -24.40 -3.92
N GLY A 549 17.32 -23.46 -3.02
CA GLY A 549 18.59 -22.72 -3.00
C GLY A 549 18.79 -21.86 -4.25
N ARG A 550 20.05 -21.63 -4.63
CA ARG A 550 20.40 -20.81 -5.78
C ARG A 550 20.17 -21.55 -7.09
N GLN A 551 19.37 -20.96 -7.96
CA GLN A 551 19.06 -21.47 -9.29
C GLN A 551 19.49 -20.47 -10.36
N THR A 552 20.05 -20.97 -11.46
CA THR A 552 20.25 -20.19 -12.68
C THR A 552 19.32 -20.73 -13.75
N VAL A 553 18.41 -19.86 -14.20
CA VAL A 553 17.46 -20.12 -15.29
C VAL A 553 17.93 -19.35 -16.52
N ARG A 554 18.12 -20.04 -17.63
CA ARG A 554 18.46 -19.42 -18.91
C ARG A 554 17.27 -19.52 -19.84
N PHE A 555 16.77 -18.39 -20.31
CA PHE A 555 15.73 -18.32 -21.32
C PHE A 555 16.40 -18.08 -22.68
N ALA A 556 16.18 -18.96 -23.64
CA ALA A 556 16.50 -18.69 -25.03
C ALA A 556 15.43 -17.77 -25.62
N VAL A 557 15.85 -16.71 -26.29
CA VAL A 557 14.95 -15.72 -26.89
C VAL A 557 15.31 -15.51 -28.36
N VAL A 558 14.27 -15.37 -29.18
CA VAL A 558 14.42 -15.12 -30.61
C VAL A 558 13.59 -13.91 -31.03
N ARG A 559 14.02 -13.23 -32.09
CA ARG A 559 13.17 -12.24 -32.74
C ARG A 559 12.01 -12.93 -33.42
N ARG A 560 10.83 -12.32 -33.30
CA ARG A 560 9.60 -12.75 -33.96
C ARG A 560 9.56 -12.34 -35.43
#